data_AF-A0A1V9FP63-F1
#
_entry.id   AF-A0A1V9FP63-F1
#
_cell.length_a   1.000
_cell.length_b   1.000
_cell.length_c   1.000
_cell.angle_alpha   90.00
_cell.angle_beta   90.00
_cell.angle_gamma   90.00
#
_symmetry.space_group_name_H-M   'P 1'
#
loop_
_entity.id
_entity.type
_entity.pdbx_description
1 polymer ?
#
loop_
_entity_poly.entity_id
_entity_poly.type
_entity_poly.pdbx_seq_one_letter_code
_entity_poly.pdbx_strand_id
1 'polypeptide(L)'
;MISLIHAKDPFGMVVVLANLLCDENGIEKDFSRLQRAIATTIENPALLVHVTDIPGKRYYFRAIHWHYTVLIGVHEEHGVWTVKECCENPSGRHMFGIYKRGTQLV
;
A
#
# COMPACT_ATOMS: atom_id res chain seq x y z
N MET A 1 -17.66 -18.40 -1.93
CA MET A 1 -18.00 -16.97 -1.80
C MET A 1 -16.76 -16.27 -1.30
N ILE A 2 -16.02 -15.57 -2.18
CA ILE A 2 -14.78 -14.88 -1.78
C ILE A 2 -15.21 -13.63 -1.02
N SER A 3 -14.92 -13.55 0.28
CA SER A 3 -15.14 -12.33 1.05
C SER A 3 -14.12 -11.29 0.57
N LEU A 4 -14.61 -10.21 -0.06
CA LEU A 4 -13.79 -9.06 -0.43
C LEU A 4 -13.39 -8.34 0.86
N ILE A 5 -12.17 -8.61 1.33
CA ILE A 5 -11.56 -7.84 2.39
C ILE A 5 -11.21 -6.46 1.83
N HIS A 6 -11.59 -5.43 2.58
CA HIS A 6 -11.29 -4.06 2.26
C HIS A 6 -10.76 -3.35 3.50
N ALA A 7 -10.06 -2.25 3.28
CA ALA A 7 -9.58 -1.32 4.28
C ALA A 7 -10.05 0.08 3.91
N LYS A 8 -10.23 0.96 4.90
CA LYS A 8 -10.64 2.35 4.65
C LYS A 8 -9.53 3.29 5.08
N ASP A 9 -9.01 4.10 4.15
CA ASP A 9 -7.92 5.03 4.45
C ASP A 9 -8.38 6.23 5.30
N PRO A 10 -7.47 7.07 5.82
CA PRO A 10 -7.83 8.24 6.63
C PRO A 10 -8.72 9.28 5.92
N PHE A 11 -8.77 9.26 4.60
CA PHE A 11 -9.61 10.13 3.78
C PHE A 11 -10.95 9.48 3.40
N GLY A 12 -11.19 8.26 3.89
CA GLY A 12 -12.43 7.53 3.72
C GLY A 12 -12.54 6.73 2.42
N MET A 13 -11.46 6.57 1.66
CA MET A 13 -11.46 5.73 0.47
C MET A 13 -11.38 4.25 0.84
N VAL A 14 -12.18 3.45 0.14
CA VAL A 14 -12.20 1.99 0.28
C VAL A 14 -11.14 1.40 -0.64
N VAL A 15 -10.17 0.71 -0.04
CA VAL A 15 -9.13 -0.04 -0.74
C VAL A 15 -9.45 -1.53 -0.66
N VAL A 16 -9.50 -2.18 -1.81
CA VAL A 16 -9.75 -3.61 -1.94
C VAL A 16 -8.45 -4.40 -1.80
N LEU A 17 -8.48 -5.43 -0.95
CA LEU A 17 -7.37 -6.36 -0.71
C LEU A 17 -7.67 -7.69 -1.43
N ALA A 18 -7.79 -7.66 -2.76
CA ALA A 18 -8.10 -8.86 -3.54
C ALA A 18 -6.84 -9.71 -3.76
N ASN A 19 -6.91 -11.00 -3.41
CA ASN A 19 -5.91 -12.05 -3.63
C ASN A 19 -4.50 -11.82 -3.05
N LEU A 20 -4.15 -10.61 -2.59
CA LEU A 20 -2.87 -10.21 -1.99
C LEU A 20 -1.63 -10.77 -2.70
N LEU A 21 -1.77 -10.99 -4.01
CA LEU A 21 -0.69 -11.19 -4.94
C LEU A 21 -0.21 -9.80 -5.30
N CYS A 22 0.90 -9.40 -4.68
CA CYS A 22 1.46 -8.08 -4.89
C CYS A 22 2.76 -8.19 -5.67
N ASP A 23 3.05 -7.17 -6.46
CA ASP A 23 4.37 -6.97 -7.03
C ASP A 23 5.36 -6.54 -5.93
N GLU A 24 6.47 -7.27 -5.83
CA GLU A 24 7.64 -6.88 -5.07
C GLU A 24 8.87 -6.89 -6.00
N ASN A 25 9.22 -5.73 -6.54
CA ASN A 25 10.34 -5.52 -7.47
C ASN A 25 10.21 -6.33 -8.78
N GLY A 26 9.02 -6.34 -9.38
CA GLY A 26 8.76 -7.04 -10.65
C GLY A 26 8.46 -8.53 -10.50
N ILE A 27 8.28 -9.02 -9.27
CA ILE A 27 7.96 -10.41 -8.96
C ILE A 27 6.66 -10.44 -8.18
N GLU A 28 5.66 -11.15 -8.70
CA GLU A 28 4.40 -11.40 -7.99
C GLU A 28 4.64 -12.37 -6.82
N LYS A 29 4.22 -11.96 -5.63
CA LYS A 29 4.36 -12.73 -4.39
C LYS A 29 3.07 -12.74 -3.60
N ASP A 30 2.82 -13.85 -2.90
CA ASP A 30 1.68 -13.99 -1.99
C ASP A 30 1.98 -13.34 -0.63
N PHE A 31 1.21 -12.29 -0.33
CA PHE A 31 1.26 -11.52 0.91
C PHE A 31 0.07 -11.80 1.83
N SER A 32 -0.72 -12.86 1.59
CA SER A 32 -1.91 -13.21 2.37
C SER A 32 -1.64 -13.34 3.87
N ARG A 33 -0.44 -13.80 4.26
CA ARG A 33 -0.01 -13.88 5.67
C ARG A 33 0.01 -12.51 6.38
N LEU A 34 0.14 -11.42 5.63
CA LEU A 34 0.20 -10.05 6.13
C LEU A 34 -1.12 -9.30 5.97
N GLN A 35 -2.20 -9.95 5.52
CA GLN A 35 -3.48 -9.30 5.21
C GLN A 35 -3.94 -8.29 6.27
N ARG A 36 -3.93 -8.67 7.56
CA ARG A 36 -4.32 -7.75 8.64
C ARG A 36 -3.40 -6.54 8.73
N ALA A 37 -2.10 -6.76 8.58
CA ALA A 37 -1.13 -5.69 8.69
C ALA A 37 -1.16 -4.76 7.47
N ILE A 38 -1.46 -5.28 6.27
CA ILE A 38 -1.75 -4.49 5.08
C ILE A 38 -2.97 -3.61 5.34
N ALA A 39 -4.08 -4.19 5.82
CA ALA A 39 -5.28 -3.44 6.16
C ALA A 39 -4.99 -2.34 7.19
N THR A 40 -4.32 -2.66 8.29
CA THR A 40 -3.94 -1.68 9.32
C THR A 40 -3.00 -0.59 8.78
N THR A 41 -2.11 -0.92 7.85
CA THR A 41 -1.21 0.06 7.21
C THR A 41 -1.99 1.05 6.34
N ILE A 42 -3.03 0.59 5.64
CA ILE A 42 -3.93 1.45 4.85
C ILE A 42 -4.81 2.30 5.77
N GLU A 43 -5.39 1.71 6.82
CA GLU A 43 -6.30 2.40 7.74
C GLU A 43 -5.60 3.45 8.59
N ASN A 44 -4.38 3.14 9.03
CA ASN A 44 -3.61 3.98 9.94
C ASN A 44 -2.14 4.06 9.46
N PRO A 45 -1.87 4.71 8.33
CA PRO A 45 -0.50 4.86 7.85
C PRO A 45 0.32 5.73 8.82
N ALA A 46 1.61 5.41 8.98
CA ALA A 46 2.56 6.37 9.55
C ALA A 46 2.98 7.41 8.51
N LEU A 47 2.83 7.07 7.23
CA LEU A 47 3.08 7.92 6.09
C LEU A 47 2.11 7.54 4.97
N LEU A 48 1.51 8.54 4.34
CA LEU A 48 0.76 8.38 3.10
C LEU A 48 1.30 9.33 2.03
N VAL A 49 1.73 8.78 0.90
CA VAL A 49 2.21 9.57 -0.25
C VAL A 49 1.28 9.37 -1.43
N HIS A 50 0.78 10.47 -1.98
CA HIS A 50 0.13 10.47 -3.29
C HIS A 50 1.16 10.79 -4.38
N VAL A 51 1.29 9.88 -5.34
CA VAL A 51 2.27 10.01 -6.43
C VAL A 51 1.66 10.87 -7.52
N THR A 52 2.33 11.98 -7.87
CA THR A 52 1.76 13.02 -8.74
C THR A 52 1.95 12.74 -10.23
N ASP A 53 2.94 11.92 -10.59
CA ASP A 53 3.25 11.58 -11.98
C ASP A 53 2.54 10.29 -12.47
N ILE A 54 1.85 9.58 -11.57
CA ILE A 54 0.99 8.43 -11.91
C ILE A 54 -0.41 8.70 -11.32
N PRO A 55 -1.41 8.99 -12.17
CA PRO A 55 -2.79 9.19 -11.71
C PRO A 55 -3.29 8.00 -10.89
N GLY A 56 -4.03 8.27 -9.82
CA GLY A 56 -4.61 7.20 -9.01
C GLY A 56 -3.61 6.35 -8.23
N LYS A 57 -2.34 6.77 -8.10
CA LYS A 57 -1.32 6.01 -7.34
C LYS A 57 -1.10 6.60 -5.95
N ARG A 58 -1.07 5.71 -4.95
CA ARG A 58 -0.72 6.06 -3.56
C ARG A 58 0.14 4.98 -2.92
N TYR A 59 0.92 5.40 -1.93
CA TYR A 59 1.69 4.53 -1.07
C TYR A 59 1.36 4.77 0.40
N TYR A 60 1.10 3.70 1.13
CA TYR A 60 0.92 3.69 2.58
C TYR A 60 2.11 3.00 3.22
N PHE A 61 2.69 3.59 4.26
CA PHE A 61 3.81 3.01 4.97
C PHE A 61 3.57 3.00 6.47
N ARG A 62 3.91 1.89 7.12
CA ARG A 62 3.82 1.74 8.58
C ARG A 62 4.83 0.74 9.10
N ALA A 63 5.33 0.97 10.31
CA ALA A 63 5.95 -0.07 11.11
C ALA A 63 4.88 -1.00 11.72
N ILE A 64 5.01 -2.31 11.52
CA ILE A 64 4.16 -3.31 12.17
C ILE A 64 4.83 -3.81 13.46
N HIS A 65 6.16 -3.93 13.45
CA HIS A 65 6.99 -4.24 14.61
C HIS A 65 8.31 -3.44 14.58
N TRP A 66 9.08 -3.50 15.67
CA TRP A 66 10.35 -2.77 15.83
C TRP A 66 11.35 -2.92 14.66
N HIS A 67 11.37 -4.09 14.02
CA HIS A 67 12.27 -4.39 12.90
C HIS A 67 11.54 -4.69 11.61
N TYR A 68 10.25 -4.38 11.55
CA TYR A 68 9.40 -4.81 10.45
C TYR A 68 8.47 -3.69 10.01
N THR A 69 8.73 -3.19 8.81
CA THR A 69 7.95 -2.14 8.17
C THR A 69 7.34 -2.66 6.88
N VAL A 70 6.22 -2.09 6.47
CA VAL A 70 5.56 -2.47 5.23
C VAL A 70 5.15 -1.23 4.47
N LEU A 71 5.36 -1.29 3.17
CA LEU A 71 4.93 -0.32 2.18
C LEU A 71 3.89 -0.98 1.28
N ILE A 72 2.74 -0.33 1.14
CA ILE A 72 1.61 -0.79 0.33
C ILE A 72 1.37 0.22 -0.77
N GLY A 73 1.59 -0.18 -2.02
CA GLY A 73 1.23 0.60 -3.18
C GLY A 73 -0.15 0.19 -3.68
N VAL A 74 -1.05 1.19 -3.78
CA VAL A 74 -2.38 1.01 -4.34
C VAL A 74 -2.50 1.76 -5.65
N HIS A 75 -3.38 1.27 -6.51
CA HIS A 75 -3.75 1.93 -7.76
C HIS A 75 -5.26 1.99 -7.87
N GLU A 76 -5.77 3.14 -8.30
CA GLU A 76 -7.15 3.32 -8.69
C GLU A 76 -7.36 2.90 -10.14
N GLU A 77 -8.26 1.95 -10.36
CA GLU A 77 -8.68 1.48 -11.68
C GLU A 77 -10.22 1.49 -11.72
N HIS A 78 -10.81 2.34 -12.58
CA HIS A 78 -12.27 2.44 -12.79
C HIS A 78 -13.11 2.75 -11.53
N GLY A 79 -12.64 3.65 -10.71
CA GLY A 79 -13.22 4.08 -9.44
C GLY A 79 -12.87 3.17 -8.26
N VAL A 80 -12.06 2.12 -8.47
CA VAL A 80 -11.76 1.11 -7.45
C VAL A 80 -10.29 1.15 -7.08
N TRP A 81 -9.99 1.46 -5.82
CA TRP A 81 -8.64 1.38 -5.28
C TRP A 81 -8.30 -0.05 -4.91
N THR A 82 -7.20 -0.57 -5.45
CA THR A 82 -6.77 -1.95 -5.20
C THR A 82 -5.30 -1.99 -4.80
N VAL A 83 -4.94 -2.89 -3.89
CA VAL A 83 -3.54 -3.19 -3.59
C VAL A 83 -2.87 -3.85 -4.79
N LYS A 84 -1.73 -3.31 -5.22
CA LYS A 84 -0.95 -3.83 -6.37
C LYS A 84 0.50 -4.13 -6.00
N GLU A 85 1.06 -3.37 -5.06
CA GLU A 85 2.44 -3.50 -4.64
C GLU A 85 2.50 -3.67 -3.13
N CYS A 86 3.34 -4.59 -2.68
CA CYS A 86 3.60 -4.84 -1.27
C CYS A 86 5.10 -5.06 -1.12
N CYS A 87 5.70 -4.36 -0.17
CA CYS A 87 7.13 -4.49 0.10
C CYS A 87 7.36 -4.54 1.60
N GLU A 88 7.99 -5.61 2.05
CA GLU A 88 8.49 -5.72 3.42
C GLU A 88 9.84 -5.01 3.52
N ASN A 89 10.01 -4.21 4.56
CA ASN A 89 11.25 -3.51 4.85
C ASN A 89 11.81 -2.76 3.63
N PRO A 90 11.00 -1.84 3.03
CA PRO A 90 11.44 -1.09 1.85
C PRO A 90 12.76 -0.39 2.12
N SER A 91 13.68 -0.47 1.17
CA SER A 91 14.96 0.22 1.28
C SER A 91 14.76 1.74 1.34
N GLY A 92 15.66 2.45 2.00
CA GLY A 92 15.63 3.92 2.02
C GLY A 92 15.67 4.54 0.62
N ARG A 93 16.35 3.90 -0.34
CA ARG A 93 16.37 4.32 -1.75
C ARG A 93 14.98 4.22 -2.38
N HIS A 94 14.25 3.14 -2.12
CA HIS A 94 12.89 2.95 -2.64
C HIS A 94 11.95 4.01 -2.06
N MET A 95 11.97 4.20 -0.74
CA MET A 95 11.18 5.23 -0.05
C MET A 95 11.49 6.63 -0.59
N PHE A 96 12.77 6.97 -0.75
CA PHE A 96 13.20 8.26 -1.31
C PHE A 96 12.73 8.48 -2.75
N GLY A 97 12.71 7.42 -3.56
CA GLY A 97 12.15 7.47 -4.92
C GLY A 97 10.66 7.82 -4.93
N ILE A 98 9.89 7.28 -3.99
CA ILE A 98 8.46 7.59 -3.83
C ILE A 98 8.27 9.04 -3.40
N TYR A 99 9.01 9.51 -2.38
CA TYR A 99 8.91 10.88 -1.89
C TYR A 99 9.20 11.93 -2.97
N LYS A 100 10.19 11.69 -3.82
CA LYS A 100 10.54 12.64 -4.89
C LYS A 100 9.44 12.82 -5.93
N ARG A 101 8.54 11.85 -6.05
CA ARG A 101 7.51 11.79 -7.10
C ARG A 101 6.12 12.11 -6.58
N GLY A 102 5.99 12.46 -5.30
CA GLY A 102 4.69 12.55 -4.65
C GLY A 102 4.62 13.62 -3.58
N THR A 103 3.39 13.85 -3.12
CA THR A 103 3.08 14.74 -2.01
C THR A 103 2.67 13.88 -0.81
N GLN A 104 3.27 14.15 0.35
CA GLN A 104 2.87 13.55 1.61
C GLN A 104 1.52 14.13 2.05
N LEU A 105 0.57 13.26 2.40
CA LEU A 105 -0.77 13.63 2.85
C LEU A 105 -0.98 13.46 4.36
N VAL A 106 -0.22 12.54 4.97
CA VAL A 106 -0.13 12.26 6.40
C VAL A 106 1.33 12.10 6.75
#